data_AF-A0A0F7ZVW4-F1
#
_entry.id   AF-A0A0F7ZVW4-F1
#
_cell.length_a   1.000
_cell.length_b   1.000
_cell.length_c   1.000
_cell.angle_alpha   90.00
_cell.angle_beta   90.00
_cell.angle_gamma   90.00
#
_symmetry.space_group_name_H-M   'P 1'
#
loop_
_entity.id
_entity.type
_entity.pdbx_description
1 polymer ?
#
loop_
_entity_poly.entity_id
_entity_poly.type
_entity_poly.pdbx_seq_one_letter_code
_entity_poly.pdbx_strand_id
1 'polypeptide(L)'
;MAPVISAGFAATIFMFIKLVVHMRKRPVPWAIYTSPFFFLIAGTVCTLSIVFKGSPNLKLNQNPGWYVAAVTMGTGGGVALLSAMFFVPFVHAKVIKKDHTIKWWMFIMGPLLFKRPAPLDANMADVPNYAVVQDEPADQSQTGLAESNLTLRQGQTSPKEAAEGIETRLATAEASQATYKELMVQGESKLHSRLMMKQGPLGWAMRTLHDNPIGGGQIYELHNVRALAKRLPAMIVCGALYGLHYDIHAAQIGIAGTPDGIRMQRVYAHAEKYPNEVEHTYSFVQILTACTASFAHGANDIGNSVGPWAVIYSAWSTGNAAAAKAPVPVWQLVVLSATISLGLTTYGYNIMKVMGNKITYHSPSRGSSMEMGAAITVLLFSQFSLPVSTSMCITGATVGVGLCNGTLKAVNFQRVGLLLLSWIATIPIAGTIGGVLMGLFLNAPHFK
;
A
#
# COMPACT_ATOMS: atom_id res chain seq x y z
N MET A 1 -7.33 -16.33 15.91
CA MET A 1 -8.37 -15.38 16.35
C MET A 1 -8.22 -14.00 15.70
N ALA A 2 -7.07 -13.33 15.83
CA ALA A 2 -6.89 -11.96 15.30
C ALA A 2 -7.22 -11.73 13.81
N PRO A 3 -6.81 -12.60 12.85
CA PRO A 3 -7.22 -12.43 11.44
C PRO A 3 -8.74 -12.45 11.25
N VAL A 4 -9.45 -13.32 11.97
CA VAL A 4 -10.90 -13.51 11.82
C VAL A 4 -11.66 -12.32 12.40
N ILE A 5 -11.23 -11.83 13.56
CA ILE A 5 -11.84 -10.63 14.18
C ILE A 5 -11.62 -9.41 13.29
N SER A 6 -10.41 -9.26 12.74
CA SER A 6 -10.09 -8.19 11.80
C SER A 6 -10.88 -8.28 10.50
N ALA A 7 -11.07 -9.49 9.96
CA ALA A 7 -11.94 -9.73 8.82
C ALA A 7 -13.38 -9.28 9.11
N GLY A 8 -13.89 -9.59 10.31
CA GLY A 8 -15.22 -9.17 10.76
C GLY A 8 -15.36 -7.65 10.79
N PHE A 9 -14.48 -6.94 11.50
CA PHE A 9 -14.53 -5.47 11.58
C PHE A 9 -14.41 -4.80 10.21
N ALA A 10 -13.44 -5.23 9.39
CA ALA A 10 -13.22 -4.66 8.07
C ALA A 10 -14.42 -4.91 7.14
N ALA A 11 -15.00 -6.11 7.17
CA ALA A 11 -16.19 -6.46 6.41
C ALA A 11 -17.41 -5.64 6.84
N THR A 12 -17.61 -5.43 8.15
CA THR A 12 -18.70 -4.59 8.68
C THR A 12 -18.55 -3.14 8.21
N ILE A 13 -17.34 -2.57 8.31
CA ILE A 13 -17.07 -1.18 7.87
C ILE A 13 -17.29 -1.04 6.37
N PHE A 14 -16.77 -1.97 5.57
CA PHE A 14 -16.94 -1.93 4.13
C PHE A 14 -18.40 -2.13 3.71
N MET A 15 -19.13 -3.05 4.33
CA MET A 15 -20.57 -3.21 4.07
C MET A 15 -21.37 -1.98 4.46
N PHE A 16 -21.00 -1.30 5.54
CA PHE A 16 -21.61 -0.03 5.91
C PHE A 16 -21.38 1.03 4.83
N ILE A 17 -20.15 1.19 4.34
CA ILE A 17 -19.83 2.08 3.20
C ILE A 17 -20.61 1.69 1.95
N LYS A 18 -20.70 0.39 1.65
CA LYS A 18 -21.42 -0.14 0.49
C LYS A 18 -22.90 0.19 0.54
N LEU A 19 -23.55 0.02 1.68
CA LEU A 19 -24.97 0.29 1.88
C LEU A 19 -25.30 1.79 1.88
N VAL A 20 -24.45 2.60 2.53
CA VAL A 20 -24.68 4.05 2.67
C VAL A 20 -24.37 4.79 1.37
N VAL A 21 -23.30 4.42 0.67
CA VAL A 21 -22.78 5.16 -0.50
C VAL A 21 -22.94 4.38 -1.80
N HIS A 22 -22.31 3.21 -1.94
CA HIS A 22 -22.17 2.55 -3.26
C HIS A 22 -23.48 2.01 -3.84
N MET A 23 -24.40 1.50 -3.02
CA MET A 23 -25.68 0.93 -3.49
C MET A 23 -26.76 2.01 -3.78
N ARG A 24 -26.46 3.29 -3.61
CA ARG A 24 -27.40 4.39 -3.87
C ARG A 24 -27.46 4.72 -5.36
N LYS A 25 -28.64 5.13 -5.85
CA LYS A 25 -28.86 5.56 -7.25
C LYS A 25 -27.91 6.67 -7.73
N ARG A 26 -27.47 7.54 -6.81
CA ARG A 26 -26.47 8.61 -7.06
C ARG A 26 -25.38 8.52 -5.99
N PRO A 27 -24.30 7.75 -6.22
CA PRO A 27 -23.31 7.49 -5.16
C PRO A 27 -22.39 8.69 -4.90
N VAL A 28 -22.12 9.53 -5.91
CA VAL A 28 -21.19 10.67 -5.80
C VAL A 28 -21.60 11.71 -4.74
N PRO A 29 -22.84 12.25 -4.74
CA PRO A 29 -23.24 13.20 -3.71
C PRO A 29 -23.27 12.58 -2.31
N TRP A 30 -23.69 11.32 -2.20
CA TRP A 30 -23.71 10.60 -0.92
C TRP A 30 -22.30 10.41 -0.36
N ALA A 31 -21.31 10.08 -1.20
CA ALA A 31 -19.92 9.99 -0.79
C ALA A 31 -19.41 11.30 -0.16
N ILE A 32 -19.78 12.44 -0.76
CA ILE A 32 -19.32 13.76 -0.33
C ILE A 32 -20.03 14.18 0.96
N TYR A 33 -21.36 14.12 1.02
CA TYR A 33 -22.11 14.57 2.20
C TYR A 33 -21.95 13.66 3.41
N THR A 34 -21.68 12.37 3.21
CA THR A 34 -21.40 11.45 4.33
C THR A 34 -19.92 11.44 4.75
N SER A 35 -19.03 12.08 3.99
CA SER A 35 -17.60 12.12 4.31
C SER A 35 -17.29 12.62 5.74
N PRO A 36 -17.95 13.66 6.31
CA PRO A 36 -17.67 14.09 7.68
C PRO A 36 -17.88 12.98 8.72
N PHE A 37 -18.85 12.09 8.49
CA PHE A 37 -19.10 10.95 9.36
C PHE A 37 -17.97 9.91 9.30
N PHE A 38 -17.42 9.64 8.12
CA PHE A 38 -16.27 8.74 7.99
C PHE A 38 -15.00 9.34 8.57
N PHE A 39 -14.81 10.66 8.43
CA PHE A 39 -13.76 11.41 9.13
C PHE A 39 -13.93 11.36 10.65
N LEU A 40 -15.16 11.40 11.17
CA LEU A 40 -15.45 11.21 12.59
C LEU A 40 -14.96 9.85 13.08
N ILE A 41 -15.34 8.77 12.38
CA ILE A 41 -14.93 7.41 12.75
C ILE A 41 -13.40 7.29 12.73
N ALA A 42 -12.78 7.72 11.63
CA ALA A 42 -11.34 7.62 11.47
C ALA A 42 -10.58 8.47 12.51
N GLY A 43 -11.02 9.70 12.76
CA GLY A 43 -10.43 10.57 13.79
C GLY A 43 -10.61 10.03 15.20
N THR A 44 -11.76 9.43 15.50
CA THR A 44 -12.03 8.80 16.80
C THR A 44 -11.11 7.61 17.04
N VAL A 45 -10.98 6.70 16.06
CA VAL A 45 -10.10 5.51 16.18
C VAL A 45 -8.62 5.91 16.21
N CYS A 46 -8.21 6.93 15.45
CA CYS A 46 -6.87 7.49 15.52
C CYS A 46 -6.56 8.01 16.94
N THR A 47 -7.45 8.82 17.49
CA THR A 47 -7.28 9.37 18.84
C THR A 47 -7.30 8.28 19.89
N LEU A 48 -8.16 7.27 19.74
CA LEU A 48 -8.21 6.11 20.62
C LEU A 48 -6.88 5.33 20.59
N SER A 49 -6.28 5.21 19.41
CA SER A 49 -4.95 4.61 19.25
C SER A 49 -3.90 5.40 20.04
N ILE A 50 -3.89 6.72 19.92
CA ILE A 50 -2.94 7.58 20.64
C ILE A 50 -3.14 7.50 22.15
N VAL A 51 -4.39 7.47 22.64
CA VAL A 51 -4.67 7.40 24.08
C VAL A 51 -4.23 6.06 24.67
N PHE A 52 -4.48 4.96 23.98
CA PHE A 52 -4.22 3.62 24.51
C PHE A 52 -2.83 3.06 24.20
N LYS A 53 -2.24 3.44 23.07
CA LYS A 53 -0.95 2.95 22.58
C LYS A 53 0.12 4.04 22.46
N GLY A 54 -0.23 5.29 22.71
CA GLY A 54 0.71 6.39 22.70
C GLY A 54 1.72 6.35 23.84
N SER A 55 2.52 7.42 23.93
CA SER A 55 3.68 7.47 24.82
C SER A 55 3.29 7.18 26.28
N PRO A 56 3.96 6.21 26.94
CA PRO A 56 3.73 5.91 28.36
C PRO A 56 3.94 7.12 29.28
N ASN A 57 4.76 8.08 28.86
CA ASN A 57 5.03 9.31 29.62
C ASN A 57 3.81 10.24 29.70
N LEU A 58 2.89 10.17 28.74
CA LEU A 58 1.69 11.00 28.74
C LEU A 58 0.61 10.49 29.69
N LYS A 59 0.75 9.24 30.19
CA LYS A 59 -0.19 8.58 31.14
C LYS A 59 -1.67 8.69 30.72
N LEU A 60 -1.95 8.78 29.42
CA LEU A 60 -3.29 9.05 28.90
C LEU A 60 -4.26 7.89 29.17
N ASN A 61 -3.74 6.68 29.27
CA ASN A 61 -4.48 5.46 29.58
C ASN A 61 -4.88 5.33 31.07
N GLN A 62 -4.36 6.17 31.96
CA GLN A 62 -4.71 6.17 33.39
C GLN A 62 -5.93 7.04 33.69
N ASN A 63 -6.41 7.79 32.70
CA ASN A 63 -7.59 8.64 32.84
C ASN A 63 -8.88 7.81 32.91
N PRO A 64 -9.93 8.31 33.58
CA PRO A 64 -11.20 7.62 33.66
C PRO A 64 -11.81 7.42 32.26
N GLY A 65 -12.54 6.32 32.07
CA GLY A 65 -13.06 5.93 30.75
C GLY A 65 -13.94 7.01 30.08
N TRP A 66 -14.67 7.80 30.87
CA TRP A 66 -15.47 8.92 30.34
C TRP A 66 -14.60 10.03 29.75
N TYR A 67 -13.42 10.30 30.33
CA TYR A 67 -12.49 11.31 29.83
C TYR A 67 -11.88 10.85 28.51
N VAL A 68 -11.49 9.56 28.44
CA VAL A 68 -11.02 8.94 27.19
C VAL A 68 -12.09 9.02 26.12
N ALA A 69 -13.34 8.66 26.43
CA ALA A 69 -14.47 8.79 25.51
C ALA A 69 -14.71 10.24 25.06
N ALA A 70 -14.66 11.21 25.98
CA ALA A 70 -14.85 12.62 25.67
C ALA A 70 -13.75 13.18 24.75
N VAL A 71 -12.48 12.87 25.02
CA VAL A 71 -11.35 13.34 24.20
C VAL A 71 -11.37 12.68 22.82
N THR A 72 -11.64 11.38 22.76
CA THR A 72 -11.67 10.64 21.48
C THR A 72 -12.83 11.07 20.60
N MET A 73 -14.04 11.15 21.15
CA MET A 73 -15.22 11.65 20.43
C MET A 73 -15.12 13.14 20.12
N GLY A 74 -14.56 13.94 21.02
CA GLY A 74 -14.35 15.38 20.81
C GLY A 74 -13.36 15.65 19.68
N THR A 75 -12.24 14.92 19.64
CA THR A 75 -11.27 15.03 18.54
C THR A 75 -11.88 14.54 17.22
N GLY A 76 -12.56 13.40 17.22
CA GLY A 76 -13.29 12.91 16.04
C GLY A 76 -14.34 13.90 15.53
N GLY A 77 -15.11 14.50 16.44
CA GLY A 77 -16.07 15.56 16.14
C GLY A 77 -15.41 16.81 15.56
N GLY A 78 -14.26 17.23 16.09
CA GLY A 78 -13.47 18.33 15.54
C GLY A 78 -13.01 18.06 14.11
N VAL A 79 -12.49 16.87 13.83
CA VAL A 79 -12.11 16.45 12.46
C VAL A 79 -13.34 16.40 11.54
N ALA A 80 -14.48 15.93 12.04
CA ALA A 80 -15.73 15.91 11.28
C ALA A 80 -16.23 17.33 10.94
N LEU A 81 -16.17 18.27 11.88
CA LEU A 81 -16.54 19.66 11.67
C LEU A 81 -15.62 20.33 10.65
N LEU A 82 -14.30 20.14 10.76
CA LEU A 82 -13.33 20.63 9.77
C LEU A 82 -13.58 20.04 8.39
N SER A 83 -13.90 18.74 8.32
CA SER A 83 -14.29 18.10 7.08
C SER A 83 -15.57 18.71 6.49
N ALA A 84 -16.60 18.92 7.30
CA ALA A 84 -17.83 19.56 6.86
C ALA A 84 -17.61 21.00 6.35
N MET A 85 -16.73 21.77 7.01
CA MET A 85 -16.47 23.17 6.68
C MET A 85 -15.55 23.37 5.46
N PHE A 86 -14.53 22.53 5.29
CA PHE A 86 -13.49 22.75 4.27
C PHE A 86 -13.44 21.63 3.22
N PHE A 87 -13.59 20.37 3.63
CA PHE A 87 -13.49 19.23 2.72
C PHE A 87 -14.72 19.07 1.83
N VAL A 88 -15.92 19.10 2.43
CA VAL A 88 -17.17 18.95 1.68
C VAL A 88 -17.32 20.01 0.58
N PRO A 89 -17.11 21.31 0.84
CA PRO A 89 -17.21 22.33 -0.22
C PRO A 89 -16.16 22.16 -1.32
N PHE A 90 -14.93 21.78 -0.94
CA PHE A 90 -13.83 21.55 -1.87
C PHE A 90 -14.12 20.40 -2.82
N VAL A 91 -14.47 19.23 -2.29
CA VAL A 91 -14.77 18.05 -3.11
C VAL A 91 -16.09 18.23 -3.88
N HIS A 92 -17.08 18.90 -3.30
CA HIS A 92 -18.30 19.27 -4.03
C HIS A 92 -17.97 20.09 -5.29
N ALA A 93 -17.13 21.11 -5.17
CA ALA A 93 -16.77 21.94 -6.31
C ALA A 93 -15.90 21.18 -7.33
N LYS A 94 -14.98 20.33 -6.88
CA LYS A 94 -14.13 19.54 -7.80
C LYS A 94 -14.88 18.41 -8.51
N VAL A 95 -15.76 17.70 -7.80
CA VAL A 95 -16.35 16.43 -8.27
C VAL A 95 -17.78 16.60 -8.76
N ILE A 96 -18.63 17.35 -8.04
CA ILE A 96 -20.04 17.56 -8.45
C ILE A 96 -20.13 18.65 -9.51
N LYS A 97 -19.46 19.79 -9.28
CA LYS A 97 -19.40 20.87 -10.28
C LYS A 97 -18.38 20.63 -11.38
N LYS A 98 -17.55 19.59 -11.26
CA LYS A 98 -16.53 19.18 -12.24
C LYS A 98 -15.56 20.31 -12.60
N ASP A 99 -15.30 21.22 -11.66
CA ASP A 99 -14.43 22.38 -11.90
C ASP A 99 -12.96 21.95 -11.89
N HIS A 100 -12.38 21.80 -13.08
CA HIS A 100 -10.98 21.46 -13.29
C HIS A 100 -10.02 22.61 -12.92
N THR A 101 -10.51 23.84 -12.71
CA THR A 101 -9.67 24.99 -12.34
C THR A 101 -9.34 25.03 -10.85
N ILE A 102 -9.92 24.13 -10.06
CA ILE A 102 -9.72 24.05 -8.60
C ILE A 102 -8.34 23.48 -8.29
N LYS A 103 -7.53 24.30 -7.63
CA LYS A 103 -6.22 23.92 -7.12
C LYS A 103 -6.33 23.46 -5.66
N TRP A 104 -5.39 22.64 -5.20
CA TRP A 104 -5.39 22.04 -3.86
C TRP A 104 -5.46 23.08 -2.72
N TRP A 105 -4.83 24.25 -2.88
CA TRP A 105 -4.81 25.32 -1.87
C TRP A 105 -6.16 26.03 -1.69
N MET A 106 -7.07 25.92 -2.66
CA MET A 106 -8.39 26.56 -2.60
C MET A 106 -9.30 25.91 -1.55
N PHE A 107 -8.93 24.74 -1.00
CA PHE A 107 -9.61 24.10 0.13
C PHE A 107 -9.83 25.05 1.32
N ILE A 108 -8.90 25.99 1.57
CA ILE A 108 -8.98 26.97 2.67
C ILE A 108 -10.19 27.90 2.53
N MET A 109 -10.70 28.10 1.31
CA MET A 109 -11.87 28.94 1.07
C MET A 109 -13.16 28.35 1.66
N GLY A 110 -13.16 27.05 1.99
CA GLY A 110 -14.25 26.37 2.69
C GLY A 110 -15.62 26.66 2.06
N PRO A 111 -16.62 27.18 2.80
CA PRO A 111 -17.99 27.36 2.31
C PRO A 111 -18.12 28.27 1.07
N LEU A 112 -17.15 29.15 0.81
CA LEU A 112 -17.17 30.04 -0.36
C LEU A 112 -17.15 29.27 -1.69
N LEU A 113 -16.58 28.06 -1.70
CA LEU A 113 -16.53 27.18 -2.87
C LEU A 113 -17.93 26.73 -3.35
N PHE A 114 -18.93 26.72 -2.47
CA PHE A 114 -20.31 26.43 -2.88
C PHE A 114 -20.90 27.50 -3.79
N LYS A 115 -20.45 28.75 -3.71
CA LYS A 115 -20.98 29.86 -4.51
C LYS A 115 -20.25 30.07 -5.84
N ARG A 116 -19.10 29.42 -6.04
CA ARG A 116 -18.31 29.52 -7.27
C ARG A 116 -19.06 28.92 -8.49
N PRO A 117 -19.23 29.64 -9.60
CA PRO A 117 -19.81 29.08 -10.82
C PRO A 117 -18.83 28.08 -11.47
N ALA A 118 -19.36 27.01 -12.06
CA ALA A 118 -18.55 26.06 -12.82
C ALA A 118 -18.18 26.65 -14.19
N PRO A 119 -16.99 26.36 -14.74
CA PRO A 119 -16.65 26.74 -16.10
C PRO A 119 -17.57 26.03 -17.11
N LEU A 120 -17.83 26.66 -18.26
CA LEU A 120 -18.77 26.16 -19.28
C LEU A 120 -18.33 24.83 -19.91
N ASP A 121 -17.03 24.50 -19.83
CA ASP A 121 -16.42 23.27 -20.38
C ASP A 121 -16.34 22.10 -19.37
N ALA A 122 -17.03 22.20 -18.22
CA ALA A 122 -16.96 21.24 -17.11
C ALA A 122 -17.75 19.94 -17.35
N ASN A 123 -17.42 19.17 -18.39
CA ASN A 123 -18.12 17.92 -18.74
C ASN A 123 -17.63 16.70 -17.95
N MET A 124 -16.36 16.66 -17.55
CA MET A 124 -15.72 15.55 -16.81
C MET A 124 -15.00 16.06 -15.57
N ALA A 125 -15.05 15.31 -14.47
CA ALA A 125 -14.29 15.63 -13.26
C ALA A 125 -12.81 15.24 -13.45
N ASP A 126 -11.89 16.16 -13.13
CA ASP A 126 -10.46 15.87 -13.12
C ASP A 126 -10.06 15.08 -11.86
N VAL A 127 -10.17 13.76 -11.97
CA VAL A 127 -9.97 12.81 -10.87
C VAL A 127 -9.01 11.70 -11.30
N PRO A 128 -8.01 11.34 -10.46
CA PRO A 128 -7.12 10.20 -10.72
C PRO A 128 -7.89 8.90 -10.96
N ASN A 129 -7.35 8.04 -11.82
CA ASN A 129 -7.91 6.72 -12.01
C ASN A 129 -7.49 5.80 -10.86
N TYR A 130 -8.46 5.38 -10.04
CA TYR A 130 -8.24 4.45 -8.93
C TYR A 130 -8.43 2.99 -9.34
N ALA A 131 -8.87 2.74 -10.58
CA ALA A 131 -8.91 1.40 -11.10
C ALA A 131 -7.50 0.92 -11.42
N VAL A 132 -7.14 -0.24 -10.88
CA VAL A 132 -5.90 -0.93 -11.26
C VAL A 132 -5.97 -1.29 -12.75
N VAL A 133 -5.21 -0.58 -13.57
CA VAL A 133 -5.09 -0.84 -15.01
C VAL A 133 -3.95 -1.83 -15.21
N GLN A 134 -4.28 -3.04 -15.69
CA GLN A 134 -3.27 -4.07 -16.01
C GLN A 134 -2.65 -3.84 -17.40
N ASP A 135 -3.36 -3.11 -18.26
CA ASP A 135 -2.98 -2.77 -19.62
C ASP A 135 -2.56 -1.29 -19.70
N GLU A 136 -1.74 -0.92 -20.68
CA GLU A 136 -1.44 0.50 -20.88
C GLU A 136 -2.72 1.25 -21.29
N PRO A 137 -2.94 2.50 -20.84
CA PRO A 137 -3.79 3.39 -21.62
C PRO A 137 -3.12 3.48 -22.98
N ALA A 138 -3.77 2.94 -24.02
CA ALA A 138 -3.33 3.20 -25.38
C ALA A 138 -3.15 4.70 -25.51
N ASP A 139 -1.96 5.15 -25.91
CA ASP A 139 -1.75 6.52 -26.35
C ASP A 139 -2.89 6.84 -27.32
N GLN A 140 -3.81 7.73 -26.90
CA GLN A 140 -4.99 8.11 -27.68
C GLN A 140 -4.63 8.81 -29.01
N SER A 141 -3.35 8.89 -29.35
CA SER A 141 -2.79 9.40 -30.59
C SER A 141 -2.61 8.36 -31.70
N GLN A 142 -2.72 7.04 -31.44
CA GLN A 142 -2.55 6.02 -32.50
C GLN A 142 -3.84 5.33 -32.96
N THR A 143 -4.93 5.42 -32.21
CA THR A 143 -6.20 4.75 -32.58
C THR A 143 -6.86 5.38 -33.81
N GLY A 144 -6.61 6.67 -34.09
CA GLY A 144 -7.14 7.36 -35.27
C GLY A 144 -6.45 7.02 -36.60
N LEU A 145 -5.25 6.43 -36.58
CA LEU A 145 -4.49 6.07 -37.78
C LEU A 145 -4.67 4.59 -38.18
N ALA A 146 -5.10 3.75 -37.24
CA ALA A 146 -5.36 2.33 -37.50
C ALA A 146 -6.72 2.12 -38.19
N GLU A 147 -7.74 2.90 -37.82
CA GLU A 147 -9.08 2.80 -38.43
C GLU A 147 -9.13 3.31 -39.88
N SER A 148 -8.25 4.23 -40.28
CA SER A 148 -8.17 4.72 -41.66
C SER A 148 -7.50 3.73 -42.63
N ASN A 149 -6.68 2.81 -42.12
CA ASN A 149 -5.96 1.84 -42.96
C ASN A 149 -6.71 0.50 -43.15
N LEU A 150 -7.73 0.24 -42.33
CA LEU A 150 -8.55 -0.97 -42.42
C LEU A 150 -9.66 -0.89 -43.48
N THR A 151 -10.01 0.30 -43.94
CA THR A 151 -11.05 0.53 -44.98
C THR A 151 -10.52 0.48 -46.41
N LEU A 152 -9.20 0.40 -46.63
CA LEU A 152 -8.59 0.43 -47.98
C LEU A 152 -8.08 -0.93 -48.51
N ARG A 153 -8.27 -2.05 -47.78
CA ARG A 153 -7.76 -3.38 -48.19
C ARG A 153 -8.81 -4.50 -48.19
N GLN A 154 -10.06 -4.19 -48.55
CA GLN A 154 -11.01 -5.24 -48.96
C GLN A 154 -10.98 -5.41 -50.47
N GLY A 155 -10.00 -6.17 -50.94
CA GLY A 155 -9.90 -6.63 -52.32
C GLY A 155 -9.30 -8.03 -52.34
N GLN A 156 -10.17 -9.04 -52.49
CA GLN A 156 -9.93 -10.42 -52.93
C GLN A 156 -8.73 -11.18 -52.33
N THR A 157 -9.00 -12.07 -51.38
CA THR A 157 -8.13 -13.21 -51.05
C THR A 157 -8.97 -14.48 -50.90
N SER A 158 -8.50 -15.57 -51.52
CA SER A 158 -9.20 -16.85 -51.67
C SER A 158 -9.17 -17.67 -50.37
N PRO A 159 -10.17 -18.53 -50.08
CA PRO A 159 -10.34 -19.18 -48.76
C PRO A 159 -9.23 -20.15 -48.32
N LYS A 160 -8.29 -20.53 -49.19
CA LYS A 160 -7.13 -21.37 -48.81
C LYS A 160 -5.99 -20.60 -48.13
N GLU A 161 -5.77 -19.33 -48.49
CA GLU A 161 -4.71 -18.49 -47.90
C GLU A 161 -5.10 -17.94 -46.51
N ALA A 162 -6.41 -17.87 -46.23
CA ALA A 162 -6.92 -17.48 -44.92
C ALA A 162 -6.65 -18.54 -43.84
N ALA A 163 -6.66 -19.83 -44.18
CA ALA A 163 -6.43 -20.92 -43.24
C ALA A 163 -4.94 -21.05 -42.84
N GLU A 164 -4.03 -21.00 -43.80
CA GLU A 164 -2.57 -20.97 -43.54
C GLU A 164 -2.15 -19.71 -42.77
N GLY A 165 -2.76 -18.56 -43.07
CA GLY A 165 -2.54 -17.32 -42.34
C GLY A 165 -3.05 -17.35 -40.90
N ILE A 166 -4.06 -18.17 -40.59
CA ILE A 166 -4.60 -18.35 -39.23
C ILE A 166 -3.74 -19.32 -38.44
N GLU A 167 -3.31 -20.45 -39.02
CA GLU A 167 -2.35 -21.37 -38.36
C GLU A 167 -1.01 -20.70 -38.12
N THR A 168 -0.49 -19.93 -39.07
CA THR A 168 0.76 -19.18 -38.89
C THR A 168 0.60 -18.10 -37.82
N ARG A 169 -0.55 -17.41 -37.75
CA ARG A 169 -0.84 -16.43 -36.67
C ARG A 169 -1.05 -17.08 -35.31
N LEU A 170 -1.69 -18.24 -35.23
CA LEU A 170 -1.83 -19.03 -34.00
C LEU A 170 -0.48 -19.58 -33.55
N ALA A 171 0.32 -20.12 -34.45
CA ALA A 171 1.68 -20.58 -34.17
C ALA A 171 2.61 -19.42 -33.78
N THR A 172 2.45 -18.23 -34.37
CA THR A 172 3.19 -17.02 -33.96
C THR A 172 2.68 -16.49 -32.61
N ALA A 173 1.39 -16.62 -32.30
CA ALA A 173 0.81 -16.27 -31.00
C ALA A 173 1.23 -17.25 -29.88
N GLU A 174 1.39 -18.53 -30.21
CA GLU A 174 1.91 -19.56 -29.31
C GLU A 174 3.43 -19.44 -29.14
N ALA A 175 4.18 -19.13 -30.21
CA ALA A 175 5.62 -18.89 -30.17
C ALA A 175 6.02 -17.56 -29.51
N SER A 176 5.10 -16.59 -29.44
CA SER A 176 5.30 -15.29 -28.76
C SER A 176 4.84 -15.30 -27.30
N GLN A 177 4.60 -16.48 -26.72
CA GLN A 177 4.41 -16.61 -25.28
C GLN A 177 5.77 -16.41 -24.59
N ALA A 178 6.17 -15.15 -24.43
CA ALA A 178 7.39 -14.75 -23.75
C ALA A 178 7.51 -15.51 -22.43
N THR A 179 8.68 -16.10 -22.20
CA THR A 179 8.92 -16.91 -21.01
C THR A 179 8.66 -16.04 -19.78
N TYR A 180 8.09 -16.59 -18.70
CA TYR A 180 7.77 -15.83 -17.46
C TYR A 180 8.91 -14.88 -17.02
N LYS A 181 10.15 -15.32 -17.16
CA LYS A 181 11.36 -14.53 -16.86
C LYS A 181 11.51 -13.30 -17.76
N GLU A 182 11.22 -13.43 -19.05
CA GLU A 182 11.29 -12.34 -20.03
C GLU A 182 10.20 -11.29 -19.78
N LEU A 183 8.97 -11.72 -19.49
CA LEU A 183 7.86 -10.81 -19.13
C LEU A 183 8.19 -10.00 -17.87
N MET A 184 8.76 -10.65 -16.85
CA MET A 184 9.19 -9.98 -15.63
C MET A 184 10.30 -8.96 -15.89
N VAL A 185 11.30 -9.30 -16.72
CA VAL A 185 12.40 -8.39 -17.09
C VAL A 185 11.87 -7.20 -17.91
N GLN A 186 10.91 -7.41 -18.80
CA GLN A 186 10.24 -6.33 -19.54
C GLN A 186 9.45 -5.40 -18.61
N GLY A 187 8.75 -5.94 -17.61
CA GLY A 187 8.06 -5.12 -16.60
C GLY A 187 9.03 -4.27 -15.78
N GLU A 188 10.15 -4.87 -15.36
CA GLU A 188 11.18 -4.17 -14.58
C GLU A 188 11.90 -3.09 -15.39
N SER A 189 12.23 -3.36 -16.66
CA SER A 189 12.88 -2.37 -17.53
C SER A 189 11.98 -1.16 -17.80
N LYS A 190 10.67 -1.36 -17.98
CA LYS A 190 9.68 -0.28 -18.10
C LYS A 190 9.55 0.55 -16.83
N LEU A 191 9.56 -0.09 -15.66
CA LEU A 191 9.56 0.63 -14.39
C LEU A 191 10.83 1.49 -14.25
N HIS A 192 11.97 0.90 -14.58
CA HIS A 192 13.27 1.58 -14.51
C HIS A 192 13.36 2.75 -15.48
N SER A 193 12.84 2.63 -16.71
CA SER A 193 12.82 3.75 -17.66
C SER A 193 11.98 4.93 -17.15
N ARG A 194 10.80 4.67 -16.55
CA ARG A 194 9.98 5.72 -15.91
C ARG A 194 10.70 6.40 -14.75
N LEU A 195 11.43 5.63 -13.93
CA LEU A 195 12.21 6.18 -12.81
C LEU A 195 13.38 7.05 -13.28
N MET A 196 14.02 6.70 -14.41
CA MET A 196 15.09 7.52 -15.01
C MET A 196 14.60 8.88 -15.50
N MET A 197 13.33 8.98 -15.93
CA MET A 197 12.72 10.24 -16.40
C MET A 197 12.38 11.22 -15.27
N LYS A 198 12.34 10.76 -14.00
CA LYS A 198 12.02 11.63 -12.86
C LYS A 198 13.15 12.64 -12.61
N GLN A 199 12.79 13.90 -12.38
CA GLN A 199 13.73 14.91 -11.92
C GLN A 199 13.99 14.70 -10.41
N GLY A 200 15.25 14.51 -10.02
CA GLY A 200 15.62 14.33 -8.61
C GLY A 200 16.83 13.40 -8.40
N PRO A 201 17.21 13.17 -7.12
CA PRO A 201 18.37 12.37 -6.76
C PRO A 201 18.25 10.91 -7.23
N LEU A 202 17.07 10.30 -7.16
CA LEU A 202 16.85 8.94 -7.65
C LEU A 202 16.97 8.85 -9.19
N GLY A 203 16.40 9.80 -9.92
CA GLY A 203 16.50 9.82 -11.39
C GLY A 203 17.93 10.10 -11.87
N TRP A 204 18.68 10.95 -11.16
CA TRP A 204 20.13 11.09 -11.36
C TRP A 204 20.87 9.78 -11.11
N ALA A 205 20.60 9.10 -9.99
CA ALA A 205 21.29 7.87 -9.62
C ALA A 205 20.99 6.73 -10.61
N MET A 206 19.73 6.55 -11.02
CA MET A 206 19.33 5.54 -12.00
C MET A 206 19.97 5.79 -13.38
N ARG A 207 20.00 7.05 -13.85
CA ARG A 207 20.71 7.42 -15.09
C ARG A 207 22.21 7.15 -14.98
N THR A 208 22.83 7.59 -13.89
CA THR A 208 24.26 7.36 -13.64
C THR A 208 24.62 5.88 -13.63
N LEU A 209 23.78 5.01 -13.05
CA LEU A 209 23.98 3.56 -13.06
C LEU A 209 23.77 2.94 -14.45
N HIS A 210 22.84 3.49 -15.24
CA HIS A 210 22.58 3.04 -16.61
C HIS A 210 23.71 3.43 -17.56
N ASP A 211 24.20 4.66 -17.46
CA ASP A 211 25.23 5.22 -18.35
C ASP A 211 26.65 4.69 -18.04
N ASN A 212 26.87 4.06 -16.88
CA ASN A 212 28.16 3.52 -16.46
C ASN A 212 28.06 2.02 -16.12
N PRO A 213 27.84 1.12 -17.11
CA PRO A 213 27.87 -0.32 -16.87
C PRO A 213 29.28 -0.80 -16.47
N ILE A 214 29.37 -1.84 -15.65
CA ILE A 214 30.65 -2.54 -15.39
C ILE A 214 31.00 -3.33 -16.64
N GLY A 215 32.21 -3.15 -17.17
CA GLY A 215 32.69 -3.86 -18.34
C GLY A 215 32.96 -5.33 -18.05
N GLY A 216 33.16 -6.14 -19.09
CA GLY A 216 33.68 -7.49 -18.92
C GLY A 216 35.07 -7.47 -18.27
N GLY A 217 35.37 -8.46 -17.42
CA GLY A 217 36.64 -8.52 -16.67
C GLY A 217 36.42 -8.54 -15.16
N GLN A 218 37.51 -8.41 -14.41
CA GLN A 218 37.50 -8.45 -12.94
C GLN A 218 37.36 -7.05 -12.33
N ILE A 219 36.89 -6.99 -11.07
CA ILE A 219 36.57 -5.71 -10.39
C ILE A 219 37.82 -4.82 -10.21
N TYR A 220 39.01 -5.42 -10.09
CA TYR A 220 40.28 -4.72 -9.86
C TYR A 220 40.87 -4.05 -11.11
N GLU A 221 40.31 -4.29 -12.30
CA GLU A 221 40.74 -3.61 -13.51
C GLU A 221 40.43 -2.11 -13.43
N LEU A 222 41.38 -1.25 -13.79
CA LEU A 222 41.28 0.22 -13.62
C LEU A 222 40.01 0.83 -14.22
N HIS A 223 39.51 0.29 -15.34
CA HIS A 223 38.26 0.74 -15.96
C HIS A 223 37.03 0.39 -15.10
N ASN A 224 37.01 -0.82 -14.52
CA ASN A 224 35.95 -1.29 -13.61
C ASN A 224 36.01 -0.58 -12.25
N VAL A 225 37.21 -0.30 -11.72
CA VAL A 225 37.38 0.49 -10.48
C VAL A 225 36.86 1.92 -10.69
N ARG A 226 37.17 2.56 -11.82
CA ARG A 226 36.68 3.91 -12.15
C ARG A 226 35.17 3.93 -12.36
N ALA A 227 34.61 2.91 -13.00
CA ALA A 227 33.16 2.74 -13.13
C ALA A 227 32.51 2.56 -11.74
N LEU A 228 33.07 1.68 -10.90
CA LEU A 228 32.59 1.43 -9.54
C LEU A 228 32.60 2.69 -8.67
N ALA A 229 33.68 3.49 -8.73
CA ALA A 229 33.78 4.75 -7.99
C ALA A 229 32.69 5.76 -8.38
N LYS A 230 32.33 5.84 -9.68
CA LYS A 230 31.22 6.68 -10.15
C LYS A 230 29.86 6.10 -9.76
N ARG A 231 29.73 4.78 -9.71
CA ARG A 231 28.49 4.09 -9.33
C ARG A 231 28.25 4.12 -7.82
N LEU A 232 29.28 4.16 -6.98
CA LEU A 232 29.14 4.03 -5.53
C LEU A 232 28.16 5.05 -4.93
N PRO A 233 28.25 6.36 -5.21
CA PRO A 233 27.28 7.34 -4.71
C PRO A 233 25.88 7.08 -5.27
N ALA A 234 25.77 6.71 -6.56
CA ALA A 234 24.49 6.40 -7.19
C ALA A 234 23.84 5.13 -6.61
N MET A 235 24.61 4.09 -6.26
CA MET A 235 24.11 2.88 -5.61
C MET A 235 23.55 3.18 -4.22
N ILE A 236 24.22 4.05 -3.45
CA ILE A 236 23.74 4.46 -2.13
C ILE A 236 22.42 5.23 -2.26
N VAL A 237 22.35 6.20 -3.18
CA VAL A 237 21.14 6.99 -3.42
C VAL A 237 19.99 6.12 -3.92
N CYS A 238 20.24 5.21 -4.86
CA CYS A 238 19.24 4.24 -5.30
C CYS A 238 18.78 3.36 -4.13
N GLY A 239 19.70 2.75 -3.38
CA GLY A 239 19.35 1.91 -2.23
C GLY A 239 18.51 2.64 -1.18
N ALA A 240 18.80 3.92 -0.93
CA ALA A 240 18.08 4.73 0.05
C ALA A 240 16.68 5.19 -0.42
N LEU A 241 16.54 5.54 -1.71
CA LEU A 241 15.33 6.22 -2.21
C LEU A 241 14.43 5.36 -3.10
N TYR A 242 14.90 4.19 -3.55
CA TYR A 242 14.14 3.35 -4.49
C TYR A 242 12.78 2.95 -3.92
N GLY A 243 12.72 2.50 -2.66
CA GLY A 243 11.46 2.07 -2.04
C GLY A 243 10.43 3.19 -1.92
N LEU A 244 10.84 4.45 -1.67
CA LEU A 244 9.94 5.62 -1.61
C LEU A 244 9.28 5.94 -2.95
N HIS A 245 9.98 5.66 -4.05
CA HIS A 245 9.52 5.99 -5.39
C HIS A 245 8.98 4.78 -6.14
N TYR A 246 8.95 3.61 -5.48
CA TYR A 246 8.48 2.36 -6.06
C TYR A 246 6.96 2.45 -6.24
N ASP A 247 6.54 2.50 -7.49
CA ASP A 247 5.12 2.53 -7.83
C ASP A 247 4.56 1.10 -7.84
N ILE A 248 3.77 0.80 -6.81
CA ILE A 248 3.15 -0.51 -6.59
C ILE A 248 2.13 -0.85 -7.69
N HIS A 249 1.48 0.16 -8.27
CA HIS A 249 0.53 -0.04 -9.36
C HIS A 249 1.25 -0.23 -10.68
N ALA A 250 2.31 0.56 -10.95
CA ALA A 250 3.14 0.36 -12.12
C ALA A 250 3.85 -1.00 -12.11
N ALA A 251 4.18 -1.55 -10.94
CA ALA A 251 4.72 -2.89 -10.81
C ALA A 251 3.76 -4.00 -11.28
N GLN A 252 2.48 -3.70 -11.54
CA GLN A 252 1.51 -4.63 -12.14
C GLN A 252 1.54 -4.59 -13.68
N ILE A 253 2.08 -3.52 -14.27
CA ILE A 253 2.20 -3.34 -15.71
C ILE A 253 3.28 -4.29 -16.22
N GLY A 254 2.93 -5.19 -17.14
CA GLY A 254 3.83 -6.23 -17.65
C GLY A 254 3.70 -7.60 -16.95
N ILE A 255 2.83 -7.73 -15.95
CA ILE A 255 2.43 -9.05 -15.40
C ILE A 255 1.31 -9.68 -16.26
N ALA A 256 0.70 -8.92 -17.17
CA ALA A 256 -0.28 -9.41 -18.15
C ALA A 256 0.30 -10.60 -18.94
N GLY A 257 -0.45 -11.70 -19.01
CA GLY A 257 -0.01 -12.95 -19.64
C GLY A 257 0.78 -13.92 -18.74
N THR A 258 1.28 -13.48 -17.57
CA THR A 258 1.90 -14.42 -16.61
C THR A 258 0.84 -15.23 -15.84
N PRO A 259 1.18 -16.41 -15.29
CA PRO A 259 0.25 -17.17 -14.43
C PRO A 259 -0.27 -16.36 -13.24
N ASP A 260 0.57 -15.47 -12.69
CA ASP A 260 0.18 -14.56 -11.61
C ASP A 260 -0.79 -13.48 -12.09
N GLY A 261 -0.55 -12.90 -13.27
CA GLY A 261 -1.43 -11.91 -13.89
C GLY A 261 -2.81 -12.46 -14.19
N ILE A 262 -2.89 -13.67 -14.76
CA ILE A 262 -4.16 -14.37 -15.03
C ILE A 262 -4.95 -14.61 -13.74
N ARG A 263 -4.27 -15.03 -12.66
CA ARG A 263 -4.90 -15.22 -11.35
C ARG A 263 -5.42 -13.90 -10.78
N MET A 264 -4.65 -12.82 -10.90
CA MET A 264 -5.06 -11.49 -10.45
C MET A 264 -6.24 -10.96 -11.26
N GLN A 265 -6.19 -11.07 -12.59
CA GLN A 265 -7.28 -10.68 -13.49
C GLN A 265 -8.58 -11.44 -13.15
N ARG A 266 -8.48 -12.75 -12.87
CA ARG A 266 -9.63 -13.54 -12.40
C ARG A 266 -10.22 -12.96 -11.12
N VAL A 267 -9.39 -12.65 -10.14
CA VAL A 267 -9.84 -12.08 -8.85
C VAL A 267 -10.49 -10.71 -9.07
N TYR A 268 -9.88 -9.85 -9.87
CA TYR A 268 -10.36 -8.50 -10.14
C TYR A 268 -11.64 -8.48 -10.98
N ALA A 269 -11.84 -9.47 -11.86
CA ALA A 269 -13.08 -9.61 -12.63
C ALA A 269 -14.30 -9.91 -11.75
N HIS A 270 -14.09 -10.47 -10.55
CA HIS A 270 -15.14 -10.74 -9.57
C HIS A 270 -15.30 -9.61 -8.54
N ALA A 271 -14.52 -8.53 -8.66
CA ALA A 271 -14.62 -7.36 -7.79
C ALA A 271 -15.33 -6.22 -8.51
N GLU A 272 -16.37 -5.67 -7.87
CA GLU A 272 -17.12 -4.56 -8.41
C GLU A 272 -16.27 -3.27 -8.42
N LYS A 273 -16.13 -2.63 -9.59
CA LYS A 273 -15.40 -1.37 -9.72
C LYS A 273 -16.36 -0.20 -9.50
N TYR A 274 -16.09 0.60 -8.47
CA TYR A 274 -16.90 1.77 -8.14
C TYR A 274 -16.46 3.00 -8.94
N PRO A 275 -17.34 4.02 -9.10
CA PRO A 275 -16.99 5.25 -9.80
C PRO A 275 -15.77 5.95 -9.18
N ASN A 276 -14.85 6.42 -10.02
CA ASN A 276 -13.60 7.05 -9.58
C ASN A 276 -13.84 8.30 -8.73
N GLU A 277 -14.92 9.03 -8.98
CA GLU A 277 -15.34 10.20 -8.21
C GLU A 277 -15.64 9.87 -6.75
N VAL A 278 -16.25 8.71 -6.50
CA VAL A 278 -16.53 8.21 -5.16
C VAL A 278 -15.23 7.80 -4.48
N GLU A 279 -14.42 7.01 -5.19
CA GLU A 279 -13.14 6.51 -4.67
C GLU A 279 -12.15 7.64 -4.36
N HIS A 280 -12.14 8.72 -5.15
CA HIS A 280 -11.37 9.92 -4.86
C HIS A 280 -11.75 10.55 -3.52
N THR A 281 -13.03 10.60 -3.20
CA THR A 281 -13.50 11.11 -1.90
C THR A 281 -12.97 10.24 -0.75
N TYR A 282 -13.00 8.92 -0.92
CA TYR A 282 -12.46 7.97 0.05
C TYR A 282 -10.93 7.97 0.12
N SER A 283 -10.21 8.41 -0.91
CA SER A 283 -8.74 8.50 -0.86
C SER A 283 -8.24 9.43 0.26
N PHE A 284 -8.96 10.51 0.55
CA PHE A 284 -8.63 11.40 1.66
C PHE A 284 -8.90 10.77 3.02
N VAL A 285 -10.02 10.04 3.14
CA VAL A 285 -10.32 9.26 4.34
C VAL A 285 -9.26 8.17 4.53
N GLN A 286 -8.84 7.53 3.44
CA GLN A 286 -7.81 6.49 3.46
C GLN A 286 -6.47 7.01 3.98
N ILE A 287 -6.08 8.25 3.67
CA ILE A 287 -4.85 8.83 4.24
C ILE A 287 -4.92 8.84 5.78
N LEU A 288 -6.06 9.25 6.35
CA LEU A 288 -6.24 9.26 7.80
C LEU A 288 -6.27 7.84 8.40
N THR A 289 -6.91 6.89 7.74
CA THR A 289 -6.92 5.49 8.18
C THR A 289 -5.55 4.84 8.06
N ALA A 290 -4.77 5.17 7.03
CA ALA A 290 -3.42 4.69 6.82
C ALA A 290 -2.46 5.23 7.90
N CYS A 291 -2.59 6.51 8.26
CA CYS A 291 -1.88 7.09 9.41
C CYS A 291 -2.24 6.35 10.72
N THR A 292 -3.52 6.06 10.92
CA THR A 292 -4.00 5.33 12.11
C THR A 292 -3.42 3.92 12.17
N ALA A 293 -3.47 3.17 11.06
CA ALA A 293 -2.91 1.84 10.95
C ALA A 293 -1.37 1.85 11.11
N SER A 294 -0.68 2.83 10.54
CA SER A 294 0.77 3.01 10.68
C SER A 294 1.16 3.28 12.13
N PHE A 295 0.42 4.13 12.83
CA PHE A 295 0.63 4.38 14.26
C PHE A 295 0.41 3.11 15.09
N ALA A 296 -0.71 2.40 14.88
CA ALA A 296 -1.01 1.15 15.58
C ALA A 296 0.06 0.07 15.31
N HIS A 297 0.54 0.00 14.07
CA HIS A 297 1.63 -0.89 13.67
C HIS A 297 2.94 -0.55 14.39
N GLY A 298 3.37 0.71 14.36
CA GLY A 298 4.59 1.15 15.04
C GLY A 298 4.53 0.89 16.54
N ALA A 299 3.42 1.26 17.19
CA ALA A 299 3.25 1.07 18.62
C ALA A 299 3.20 -0.40 19.05
N ASN A 300 2.76 -1.30 18.18
CA ASN A 300 2.78 -2.74 18.44
C ASN A 300 4.17 -3.35 18.22
N ASP A 301 4.84 -2.97 17.13
CA ASP A 301 6.03 -3.68 16.66
C ASP A 301 7.33 -3.16 17.27
N ILE A 302 7.36 -1.93 17.80
CA ILE A 302 8.49 -1.45 18.61
C ILE A 302 8.75 -2.40 19.80
N GLY A 303 7.69 -2.98 20.38
CA GLY A 303 7.76 -3.97 21.46
C GLY A 303 8.68 -5.17 21.14
N ASN A 304 8.67 -5.62 19.88
CA ASN A 304 9.39 -6.81 19.45
C ASN A 304 10.91 -6.60 19.42
N SER A 305 11.37 -5.39 19.10
CA SER A 305 12.80 -5.05 19.03
C SER A 305 13.33 -4.43 20.31
N VAL A 306 12.48 -3.65 21.01
CA VAL A 306 12.89 -2.96 22.23
C VAL A 306 13.14 -3.90 23.40
N GLY A 307 12.35 -4.98 23.52
CA GLY A 307 12.49 -5.94 24.61
C GLY A 307 13.90 -6.55 24.67
N PRO A 308 14.38 -7.21 23.60
CA PRO A 308 15.73 -7.75 23.55
C PRO A 308 16.82 -6.69 23.73
N TRP A 309 16.69 -5.52 23.09
CA TRP A 309 17.69 -4.45 23.24
C TRP A 309 17.77 -3.94 24.69
N ALA A 310 16.62 -3.68 25.33
CA ALA A 310 16.59 -3.23 26.72
C ALA A 310 17.26 -4.23 27.68
N VAL A 311 17.07 -5.53 27.47
CA VAL A 311 17.73 -6.58 28.25
C VAL A 311 19.25 -6.58 28.03
N ILE A 312 19.71 -6.51 26.78
CA ILE A 312 21.15 -6.46 26.45
C ILE A 312 21.80 -5.21 27.06
N TYR A 313 21.16 -4.05 26.92
CA TYR A 313 21.66 -2.78 27.43
C TYR A 313 21.71 -2.75 28.97
N SER A 314 20.69 -3.30 29.64
CA SER A 314 20.67 -3.43 31.11
C SER A 314 21.78 -4.36 31.60
N ALA A 315 21.95 -5.52 30.96
CA ALA A 315 23.00 -6.47 31.31
C ALA A 315 24.39 -5.84 31.15
N TRP A 316 24.60 -5.09 30.07
CA TRP A 316 25.87 -4.38 29.83
C TRP A 316 26.13 -3.24 30.83
N SER A 317 25.11 -2.46 31.19
CA SER A 317 25.29 -1.27 32.05
C SER A 317 25.28 -1.57 33.55
N THR A 318 24.49 -2.55 33.99
CA THR A 318 24.29 -2.84 35.42
C THR A 318 24.84 -4.19 35.87
N GLY A 319 25.32 -5.03 34.93
CA GLY A 319 25.72 -6.41 35.18
C GLY A 319 24.55 -7.37 35.39
N ASN A 320 23.30 -6.88 35.39
CA ASN A 320 22.10 -7.68 35.60
C ASN A 320 21.12 -7.53 34.43
N ALA A 321 20.45 -8.63 34.09
CA ALA A 321 19.37 -8.60 33.11
C ALA A 321 18.25 -7.66 33.57
N ALA A 322 17.64 -6.93 32.62
CA ALA A 322 16.53 -6.03 32.92
C ALA A 322 15.40 -6.79 33.63
N ALA A 323 14.88 -6.22 34.72
CA ALA A 323 13.71 -6.77 35.39
C ALA A 323 12.51 -6.83 34.44
N ALA A 324 11.61 -7.80 34.65
CA ALA A 324 10.39 -7.91 33.87
C ALA A 324 9.61 -6.58 33.95
N LYS A 325 9.24 -6.03 32.77
CA LYS A 325 8.55 -4.73 32.62
C LYS A 325 9.37 -3.49 33.04
N ALA A 326 10.70 -3.57 33.05
CA ALA A 326 11.54 -2.39 33.26
C ALA A 326 11.21 -1.29 32.23
N PRO A 327 11.09 -0.02 32.66
CA PRO A 327 10.81 1.07 31.75
C PRO A 327 11.98 1.28 30.78
N VAL A 328 11.68 1.32 29.49
CA VAL A 328 12.67 1.56 28.44
C VAL A 328 12.88 3.07 28.29
N PRO A 329 14.14 3.57 28.31
CA PRO A 329 14.44 4.97 28.02
C PRO A 329 13.91 5.43 26.66
N VAL A 330 13.40 6.66 26.60
CA VAL A 330 12.78 7.24 25.40
C VAL A 330 13.74 7.29 24.21
N TRP A 331 15.03 7.54 24.43
CA TRP A 331 16.03 7.60 23.36
C TRP A 331 16.16 6.26 22.61
N GLN A 332 16.02 5.11 23.29
CA GLN A 332 16.03 3.79 22.66
C GLN A 332 14.82 3.61 21.74
N LEU A 333 13.65 4.10 22.17
CA LEU A 333 12.43 4.10 21.36
C LEU A 333 12.59 4.98 20.11
N VAL A 334 13.25 6.13 20.22
CA VAL A 334 13.53 7.03 19.08
C VAL A 334 14.45 6.37 18.07
N VAL A 335 15.56 5.75 18.52
CA VAL A 335 16.49 5.06 17.62
C VAL A 335 15.79 3.89 16.91
N LEU A 336 15.04 3.05 17.64
CA LEU A 336 14.29 1.95 17.03
C LEU A 336 13.25 2.43 16.03
N SER A 337 12.52 3.51 16.37
CA SER A 337 11.52 4.08 15.47
C SER A 337 12.18 4.56 14.17
N ALA A 338 13.33 5.24 14.26
CA ALA A 338 14.10 5.66 13.09
C ALA A 338 14.59 4.47 12.25
N THR A 339 15.06 3.39 12.88
CA THR A 339 15.49 2.17 12.18
C THR A 339 14.32 1.46 11.49
N ILE A 340 13.15 1.36 12.13
CA ILE A 340 11.94 0.80 11.50
C ILE A 340 11.53 1.64 10.29
N SER A 341 11.49 2.97 10.43
CA SER A 341 11.18 3.88 9.32
C SER A 341 12.18 3.72 8.16
N LEU A 342 13.48 3.58 8.45
CA LEU A 342 14.51 3.34 7.44
C LEU A 342 14.31 2.00 6.71
N GLY A 343 13.99 0.92 7.45
CA GLY A 343 13.72 -0.39 6.84
C GLY A 343 12.48 -0.39 5.95
N LEU A 344 11.41 0.28 6.38
CA LEU A 344 10.19 0.45 5.57
C LEU A 344 10.47 1.25 4.29
N THR A 345 11.27 2.32 4.40
CA THR A 345 11.66 3.19 3.29
C THR A 345 12.50 2.46 2.24
N THR A 346 13.43 1.61 2.67
CA THR A 346 14.39 0.94 1.77
C THR A 346 13.87 -0.39 1.21
N TYR A 347 13.15 -1.19 2.01
CA TYR A 347 12.78 -2.56 1.63
C TYR A 347 11.27 -2.87 1.71
N GLY A 348 10.47 -2.00 2.31
CA GLY A 348 9.03 -2.23 2.55
C GLY A 348 8.21 -2.50 1.28
N TYR A 349 8.62 -1.95 0.13
CA TYR A 349 7.94 -2.13 -1.15
C TYR A 349 7.75 -3.60 -1.56
N ASN A 350 8.64 -4.51 -1.13
CA ASN A 350 8.56 -5.93 -1.46
C ASN A 350 7.37 -6.64 -0.82
N ILE A 351 6.95 -6.24 0.39
CA ILE A 351 5.76 -6.80 1.00
C ILE A 351 4.51 -6.05 0.53
N MET A 352 4.61 -4.73 0.31
CA MET A 352 3.50 -3.91 -0.19
C MET A 352 3.01 -4.37 -1.57
N LYS A 353 3.92 -4.75 -2.48
CA LYS A 353 3.55 -5.31 -3.79
C LYS A 353 2.83 -6.66 -3.70
N VAL A 354 3.08 -7.46 -2.67
CA VAL A 354 2.41 -8.75 -2.49
C VAL A 354 1.06 -8.55 -1.83
N MET A 355 1.00 -7.79 -0.75
CA MET A 355 -0.20 -7.54 0.04
C MET A 355 -1.22 -6.68 -0.71
N GLY A 356 -0.79 -5.62 -1.39
CA GLY A 356 -1.68 -4.68 -2.08
C GLY A 356 -2.27 -5.20 -3.39
N ASN A 357 -1.60 -6.15 -4.05
CA ASN A 357 -1.94 -6.52 -5.43
C ASN A 357 -2.32 -7.99 -5.60
N LYS A 358 -1.82 -8.91 -4.78
CA LYS A 358 -1.95 -10.35 -5.07
C LYS A 358 -3.11 -11.04 -4.33
N ILE A 359 -3.78 -10.36 -3.39
CA ILE A 359 -4.82 -10.96 -2.53
C ILE A 359 -6.23 -10.65 -3.05
N THR A 360 -6.58 -9.38 -3.19
CA THR A 360 -7.89 -8.92 -3.67
C THR A 360 -7.74 -7.59 -4.41
N TYR A 361 -8.81 -7.10 -5.00
CA TYR A 361 -8.83 -5.78 -5.63
C TYR A 361 -8.89 -4.68 -4.56
N HIS A 362 -7.89 -3.80 -4.55
CA HIS A 362 -7.84 -2.64 -3.66
C HIS A 362 -8.38 -1.39 -4.36
N SER A 363 -9.34 -0.72 -3.71
CA SER A 363 -9.77 0.64 -4.02
C SER A 363 -9.79 1.46 -2.72
N PRO A 364 -9.75 2.80 -2.76
CA PRO A 364 -9.69 3.62 -1.54
C PRO A 364 -10.74 3.32 -0.46
N SER A 365 -11.99 3.07 -0.86
CA SER A 365 -13.08 2.65 0.03
C SER A 365 -12.79 1.30 0.71
N ARG A 366 -12.23 0.35 -0.03
CA ARG A 366 -11.80 -0.96 0.48
C ARG A 366 -10.57 -0.82 1.38
N GLY A 367 -9.57 -0.07 0.94
CA GLY A 367 -8.31 0.16 1.67
C GLY A 367 -8.57 0.80 3.03
N SER A 368 -9.38 1.86 3.08
CA SER A 368 -9.76 2.51 4.33
C SER A 368 -10.49 1.56 5.30
N SER A 369 -11.37 0.70 4.77
CA SER A 369 -12.04 -0.34 5.57
C SER A 369 -11.07 -1.40 6.12
N MET A 370 -10.11 -1.83 5.29
CA MET A 370 -9.09 -2.81 5.69
C MET A 370 -8.16 -2.28 6.77
N GLU A 371 -7.64 -1.06 6.58
CA GLU A 371 -6.75 -0.37 7.52
C GLU A 371 -7.46 -0.12 8.85
N MET A 372 -8.71 0.32 8.82
CA MET A 372 -9.50 0.59 10.02
C MET A 372 -9.85 -0.70 10.78
N GLY A 373 -10.28 -1.76 10.09
CA GLY A 373 -10.59 -3.04 10.72
C GLY A 373 -9.35 -3.69 11.37
N ALA A 374 -8.20 -3.58 10.71
CA ALA A 374 -6.93 -4.02 11.26
C ALA A 374 -6.51 -3.18 12.48
N ALA A 375 -6.58 -1.85 12.38
CA ALA A 375 -6.25 -0.95 13.49
C ALA A 375 -7.12 -1.21 14.72
N ILE A 376 -8.45 -1.27 14.56
CA ILE A 376 -9.39 -1.57 15.66
C ILE A 376 -9.03 -2.90 16.33
N THR A 377 -8.75 -3.94 15.54
CA THR A 377 -8.37 -5.25 16.08
C THR A 377 -7.07 -5.18 16.88
N VAL A 378 -6.05 -4.49 16.35
CA VAL A 378 -4.77 -4.31 17.07
C VAL A 378 -4.99 -3.58 18.39
N LEU A 379 -5.83 -2.54 18.41
CA LEU A 379 -6.15 -1.79 19.63
C LEU A 379 -6.88 -2.65 20.66
N LEU A 380 -7.89 -3.41 20.23
CA LEU A 380 -8.66 -4.28 21.12
C LEU A 380 -7.78 -5.34 21.79
N PHE A 381 -6.95 -6.05 21.02
CA PHE A 381 -6.03 -7.04 21.59
C PHE A 381 -5.00 -6.39 22.53
N SER A 382 -4.56 -5.19 22.18
CA SER A 382 -3.61 -4.44 23.00
C SER A 382 -4.20 -3.97 24.33
N GLN A 383 -5.49 -3.66 24.39
CA GLN A 383 -6.19 -3.37 25.66
C GLN A 383 -6.15 -4.57 26.60
N PHE A 384 -6.31 -5.78 26.06
CA PHE A 384 -6.19 -7.02 26.84
C PHE A 384 -4.73 -7.45 27.07
N SER A 385 -3.74 -6.62 26.72
CA SER A 385 -2.31 -6.95 26.82
C SER A 385 -1.91 -8.24 26.09
N LEU A 386 -2.64 -8.59 25.03
CA LEU A 386 -2.38 -9.76 24.21
C LEU A 386 -1.50 -9.37 23.02
N PRO A 387 -0.33 -10.01 22.81
CA PRO A 387 0.47 -9.76 21.64
C PRO A 387 -0.28 -10.22 20.39
N VAL A 388 -0.31 -9.35 19.37
CA VAL A 388 -1.02 -9.61 18.12
C VAL A 388 -0.11 -9.30 16.94
N SER A 389 -0.23 -10.10 15.88
CA SER A 389 0.47 -9.84 14.63
C SER A 389 -0.34 -8.85 13.77
N THR A 390 0.23 -7.68 13.52
CA THR A 390 -0.31 -6.64 12.64
C THR A 390 -0.51 -7.17 11.21
N SER A 391 0.47 -7.93 10.70
CA SER A 391 0.40 -8.63 9.40
C SER A 391 -0.78 -9.59 9.30
N MET A 392 -1.06 -10.34 10.37
CA MET A 392 -2.24 -11.22 10.43
C MET A 392 -3.55 -10.43 10.44
N CYS A 393 -3.59 -9.32 11.18
CA CYS A 393 -4.76 -8.44 11.22
C CYS A 393 -5.06 -7.84 9.84
N ILE A 394 -4.08 -7.24 9.17
CA ILE A 394 -4.33 -6.63 7.85
C ILE A 394 -4.65 -7.70 6.79
N THR A 395 -4.00 -8.86 6.82
CA THR A 395 -4.33 -9.97 5.91
C THR A 395 -5.78 -10.43 6.10
N GLY A 396 -6.20 -10.59 7.36
CA GLY A 396 -7.59 -10.94 7.70
C GLY A 396 -8.58 -9.88 7.23
N ALA A 397 -8.29 -8.60 7.46
CA ALA A 397 -9.10 -7.49 6.99
C ALA A 397 -9.23 -7.47 5.45
N THR A 398 -8.13 -7.70 4.72
CA THR A 398 -8.12 -7.80 3.26
C THR A 398 -8.99 -8.94 2.75
N VAL A 399 -8.92 -10.12 3.38
CA VAL A 399 -9.78 -11.25 3.05
C VAL A 399 -11.25 -10.92 3.35
N GLY A 400 -11.55 -10.35 4.52
CA GLY A 400 -12.91 -9.97 4.92
C GLY A 400 -13.58 -9.02 3.92
N VAL A 401 -12.89 -7.93 3.56
CA VAL A 401 -13.39 -6.97 2.55
C VAL A 401 -13.48 -7.59 1.17
N GLY A 402 -12.52 -8.44 0.79
CA GLY A 402 -12.56 -9.17 -0.49
C GLY A 402 -13.80 -10.07 -0.61
N LEU A 403 -14.21 -10.72 0.47
CA LEU A 403 -15.42 -11.57 0.52
C LEU A 403 -16.73 -10.77 0.44
N CYS A 404 -16.73 -9.48 0.78
CA CYS A 404 -17.90 -8.60 0.63
C CYS A 404 -18.32 -8.33 -0.83
N ASN A 405 -17.51 -8.75 -1.81
CA ASN A 405 -17.93 -8.76 -3.21
C ASN A 405 -18.98 -9.85 -3.52
N GLY A 406 -19.31 -10.73 -2.56
CA GLY A 406 -20.36 -11.75 -2.69
C GLY A 406 -19.89 -13.04 -3.35
N THR A 407 -18.61 -13.15 -3.74
CA THR A 407 -18.03 -14.37 -4.28
C THR A 407 -16.71 -14.69 -3.60
N LEU A 408 -16.46 -15.98 -3.33
CA LEU A 408 -15.16 -16.45 -2.84
C LEU A 408 -14.04 -16.22 -3.87
N LYS A 409 -14.40 -16.12 -5.16
CA LYS A 409 -13.45 -15.90 -6.26
C LYS A 409 -12.83 -14.50 -6.27
N ALA A 410 -13.41 -13.55 -5.53
CA ALA A 410 -12.85 -12.20 -5.34
C ALA A 410 -11.65 -12.17 -4.36
N VAL A 411 -11.21 -13.33 -3.85
CA VAL A 411 -10.01 -13.47 -3.02
C VAL A 411 -9.11 -14.58 -3.58
N ASN A 412 -7.80 -14.30 -3.63
CA ASN A 412 -6.79 -15.28 -4.02
C ASN A 412 -6.42 -16.19 -2.84
N PHE A 413 -7.19 -17.27 -2.62
CA PHE A 413 -6.94 -18.21 -1.52
C PHE A 413 -5.58 -18.93 -1.59
N GLN A 414 -5.01 -19.11 -2.77
CA GLN A 414 -3.66 -19.69 -2.90
C GLN A 414 -2.62 -18.79 -2.22
N ARG A 415 -2.73 -17.46 -2.40
CA ARG A 415 -1.84 -16.49 -1.77
C ARG A 415 -2.07 -16.41 -0.27
N VAL A 416 -3.33 -16.46 0.17
CA VAL A 416 -3.68 -16.54 1.60
C VAL A 416 -3.09 -17.80 2.25
N GLY A 417 -3.19 -18.96 1.58
CA GLY A 417 -2.61 -20.21 2.06
C GLY A 417 -1.08 -20.17 2.20
N LEU A 418 -0.39 -19.54 1.23
CA LEU A 418 1.06 -19.32 1.31
C LEU A 418 1.45 -18.40 2.49
N LEU A 419 0.64 -17.38 2.79
CA LEU A 419 0.85 -16.53 3.97
C LEU A 419 0.63 -17.29 5.28
N LEU A 420 -0.41 -18.13 5.34
CA LEU A 420 -0.65 -18.98 6.52
C LEU A 420 0.51 -19.96 6.75
N LEU A 421 1.00 -20.60 5.68
CA LEU A 421 2.15 -21.49 5.74
C LEU A 421 3.42 -20.74 6.18
N SER A 422 3.65 -19.53 5.67
CA SER A 422 4.82 -18.74 6.07
C SER A 422 4.76 -18.34 7.54
N TRP A 423 3.59 -18.00 8.08
CA TRP A 423 3.44 -17.69 9.51
C TRP A 423 3.76 -18.89 10.40
N ILE A 424 3.28 -20.09 10.03
CA ILE A 424 3.57 -21.32 10.77
C ILE A 424 5.06 -21.66 10.66
N ALA A 425 5.64 -21.57 9.46
CA ALA A 425 7.04 -21.90 9.22
C ALA A 425 8.03 -20.91 9.88
N THR A 426 7.64 -19.65 10.06
CA THR A 426 8.50 -18.62 10.66
C THR A 426 8.86 -18.97 12.11
N ILE A 427 7.95 -19.54 12.88
CA ILE A 427 8.16 -19.87 14.31
C ILE A 427 9.31 -20.88 14.51
N PRO A 428 9.29 -22.10 13.92
CA PRO A 428 10.36 -23.06 14.09
C PRO A 428 11.67 -22.59 13.43
N ILE A 429 11.61 -21.89 12.30
CA ILE A 429 12.82 -21.38 11.63
C ILE A 429 13.53 -20.34 12.51
N ALA A 430 12.80 -19.33 12.99
CA ALA A 430 13.36 -18.30 13.86
C ALA A 430 13.84 -18.88 15.21
N GLY A 431 13.05 -19.78 15.81
CA GLY A 431 13.43 -20.46 17.04
C GLY A 431 14.69 -21.32 16.89
N THR A 432 14.81 -22.05 15.78
CA THR A 432 16.00 -22.87 15.50
C THR A 432 17.23 -22.01 15.25
N ILE A 433 17.12 -20.94 14.44
CA ILE A 433 18.24 -20.03 14.19
C ILE A 433 18.69 -19.36 15.50
N GLY A 434 17.75 -18.85 16.30
CA GLY A 434 18.06 -18.24 17.60
C GLY A 434 18.70 -19.23 18.58
N GLY A 435 18.18 -20.45 18.66
CA GLY A 435 18.70 -21.50 19.53
C GLY A 435 20.09 -22.00 19.12
N VAL A 436 20.32 -22.22 17.82
CA VAL A 436 21.62 -22.64 17.29
C VAL A 436 22.66 -21.54 17.49
N LEU A 437 22.34 -20.28 17.19
CA LEU A 437 23.25 -19.16 17.41
C LEU A 437 23.60 -19.02 18.90
N MET A 438 22.62 -19.10 19.79
CA MET A 438 22.87 -19.07 21.24
C MET A 438 23.78 -20.23 21.65
N GLY A 439 23.53 -21.45 21.17
CA GLY A 439 24.38 -22.61 21.44
C GLY A 439 25.81 -22.42 20.95
N LEU A 440 26.00 -21.85 19.75
CA LEU A 440 27.34 -21.51 19.23
C LEU A 440 28.04 -20.48 20.10
N PHE A 441 27.35 -19.41 20.50
CA PHE A 441 27.95 -18.39 21.35
C PHE A 441 28.32 -18.94 22.72
N LEU A 442 27.47 -19.72 23.39
CA LEU A 442 27.78 -20.29 24.71
C LEU A 442 28.96 -21.27 24.68
N ASN A 443 29.16 -21.99 23.57
CA ASN A 443 30.26 -22.94 23.39
C ASN A 443 31.48 -22.36 22.67
N ALA A 444 31.44 -21.08 22.29
CA ALA A 444 32.60 -20.41 21.72
C ALA A 444 33.74 -20.36 22.76
N PRO A 445 35.01 -20.43 22.33
CA PRO A 445 36.12 -20.22 23.24
C PRO A 445 36.06 -18.79 23.79
N HIS A 446 35.82 -18.66 25.09
CA HIS A 446 35.89 -17.39 25.80
C HIS A 446 37.18 -17.32 26.58
N PHE A 447 37.77 -16.12 26.65
CA PHE A 447 38.88 -15.85 27.54
C PHE A 447 38.38 -15.99 28.99
N LYS A 448 38.99 -16.93 29.74
CA LYS A 448 38.76 -17.10 31.18
C LYS A 448 39.27 -15.91 31.97
#